data_AF-A0A2V9V132-F1
#
_entry.id   AF-A0A2V9V132-F1
#
_cell.length_a   1.000
_cell.length_b   1.000
_cell.length_c   1.000
_cell.angle_alpha   90.00
_cell.angle_beta   90.00
_cell.angle_gamma   90.00
#
_symmetry.space_group_name_H-M   'P 1'
#
loop_
_entity.id
_entity.type
_entity.pdbx_description
1 polymer ?
#
loop_
_entity_poly.entity_id
_entity_poly.type
_entity_poly.pdbx_seq_one_letter_code
_entity_poly.pdbx_strand_id
1 'polypeptide(L)'
;MGKPAEWWVQRLHWATQNCDYIRLDHFRGFEQFWEIAASESTAINGRWVDGPKDDIFQKLREVLGGLPFFAEDLGHITPEVHELRDRL
;
A
#
# COMPACT_ATOMS: atom_id res chain seq x y z
N MET A 1 15.25 8.34 -12.91
CA MET A 1 14.54 7.76 -11.74
C MET A 1 13.11 7.54 -12.18
N GLY A 2 12.67 6.29 -12.26
CA GLY A 2 11.28 5.96 -12.61
C GLY A 2 10.32 6.46 -11.54
N LYS A 3 9.10 6.85 -11.93
CA LYS A 3 8.11 7.37 -10.98
C LYS A 3 7.78 6.27 -9.95
N PRO A 4 7.54 6.60 -8.66
CA PRO A 4 7.20 5.60 -7.63
C PRO A 4 6.09 4.61 -8.05
N ALA A 5 5.13 5.08 -8.85
CA ALA A 5 4.06 4.25 -9.40
C ALA A 5 4.55 3.15 -10.38
N GLU A 6 5.59 3.40 -11.18
CA GLU A 6 6.11 2.44 -12.17
C GLU A 6 6.71 1.21 -11.47
N TRP A 7 7.44 1.44 -10.37
CA TRP A 7 8.01 0.35 -9.58
C TRP A 7 6.94 -0.54 -8.98
N TRP A 8 5.88 0.05 -8.41
CA TRP A 8 4.75 -0.70 -7.85
C TRP A 8 4.01 -1.51 -8.89
N VAL A 9 3.75 -0.93 -10.07
CA VAL A 9 3.13 -1.63 -11.19
C VAL A 9 3.98 -2.84 -11.60
N GLN A 10 5.29 -2.67 -11.77
CA GLN A 10 6.18 -3.78 -12.15
C GLN A 10 6.20 -4.89 -11.08
N ARG A 11 6.30 -4.51 -9.80
CA ARG A 11 6.30 -5.45 -8.67
C ARG A 11 5.02 -6.27 -8.62
N LEU A 12 3.87 -5.62 -8.70
CA LEU A 12 2.58 -6.29 -8.57
C LEU A 12 2.21 -7.06 -9.84
N HIS A 13 2.54 -6.55 -11.03
CA HIS A 13 2.43 -7.30 -12.27
C HIS A 13 3.23 -8.61 -12.18
N TRP A 14 4.50 -8.57 -11.76
CA TRP A 14 5.28 -9.78 -11.56
C TRP A 14 4.64 -10.74 -10.56
N ALA A 15 4.11 -10.24 -9.44
CA ALA A 15 3.46 -11.07 -8.44
C ALA A 15 2.22 -11.79 -9.00
N THR A 16 1.41 -11.12 -9.85
CA THR A 16 0.23 -11.75 -10.49
C THR A 16 0.57 -12.85 -11.47
N GLN A 17 1.81 -12.91 -11.97
CA GLN A 17 2.27 -14.02 -12.83
C GLN A 17 2.62 -15.28 -12.02
N ASN A 18 2.76 -15.17 -10.70
CA ASN A 18 3.21 -16.26 -9.83
C ASN A 18 2.15 -16.70 -8.81
N CYS A 19 1.17 -15.84 -8.53
CA CYS A 19 0.11 -16.08 -7.56
C CYS A 19 -1.23 -15.61 -8.10
N ASP A 20 -2.29 -16.39 -7.87
CA ASP A 20 -3.67 -16.00 -8.22
C ASP A 20 -4.16 -14.81 -7.38
N TYR A 21 -3.70 -14.76 -6.12
CA TYR A 21 -4.03 -13.69 -5.18
C TYR A 21 -2.78 -13.19 -4.47
N ILE A 22 -2.75 -11.90 -4.18
CA ILE A 22 -1.63 -11.25 -3.50
C ILE A 22 -2.15 -10.62 -2.21
N ARG A 23 -1.61 -11.02 -1.07
CA ARG A 23 -1.88 -10.32 0.19
C ARG A 23 -0.95 -9.10 0.30
N LEU A 24 -1.53 -7.91 0.40
CA LEU A 24 -0.81 -6.68 0.66
C LEU A 24 -0.59 -6.54 2.16
N ASP A 25 0.62 -6.90 2.59
CA ASP A 25 1.08 -6.76 3.97
C ASP A 25 1.08 -5.29 4.41
N HIS A 26 0.63 -5.04 5.63
CA HIS A 26 0.51 -3.72 6.22
C HIS A 26 -0.23 -2.72 5.32
N PHE A 27 -1.39 -3.13 4.79
CA PHE A 27 -2.16 -2.37 3.81
C PHE A 27 -2.44 -0.93 4.26
N ARG A 28 -2.59 -0.70 5.56
CA ARG A 28 -2.79 0.63 6.14
C ARG A 28 -1.71 1.65 5.70
N GLY A 29 -0.51 1.17 5.37
CA GLY A 29 0.63 1.92 4.81
C GLY A 29 0.28 2.75 3.57
N PHE A 30 -0.73 2.32 2.81
CA PHE A 30 -1.21 3.04 1.64
C PHE A 30 -2.10 4.24 2.00
N GLU A 31 -2.77 4.22 3.14
CA GLU A 31 -3.59 5.33 3.64
C GLU A 31 -2.70 6.39 4.32
N GLN A 32 -1.96 5.96 5.34
CA GLN A 32 -0.90 6.72 6.00
C GLN A 32 0.26 5.77 6.31
N PHE A 33 1.41 6.22 6.81
CA PHE A 33 2.44 5.34 7.38
C PHE A 33 3.17 6.06 8.50
N TRP A 34 3.74 5.29 9.43
CA TRP A 34 4.52 5.84 10.53
C TRP A 34 5.96 6.08 10.05
N GLU A 35 6.31 7.35 9.85
CA GLU A 35 7.62 7.78 9.41
C GLU A 35 8.50 8.09 10.63
N ILE A 36 9.69 7.48 10.67
CA ILE A 36 10.69 7.68 11.73
C ILE A 36 11.97 8.20 11.08
N ALA A 37 12.57 9.23 11.66
CA ALA A 37 13.86 9.72 11.18
C ALA A 37 14.94 8.64 11.35
N ALA A 38 15.80 8.47 10.34
CA ALA A 38 16.82 7.41 10.34
C ALA A 38 17.84 7.51 11.49
N SER A 39 17.94 8.68 12.14
CA SER A 39 18.80 8.92 13.31
C SER A 39 18.19 8.45 14.64
N GLU A 40 16.89 8.20 14.70
CA GLU A 40 16.22 7.74 15.93
C GLU A 40 16.60 6.29 16.25
N SER A 41 16.85 6.00 17.53
CA SER A 41 17.20 4.66 18.01
C SER A 41 15.99 3.76 18.26
N THR A 42 14.78 4.34 18.28
CA THR A 42 13.51 3.63 18.52
C THR A 42 12.39 4.18 17.64
N ALA A 43 11.28 3.45 17.54
CA ALA A 43 10.11 3.85 16.76
C ALA A 43 9.19 4.87 17.46
N ILE A 44 9.51 5.29 18.68
CA ILE A 44 8.63 6.13 19.51
C ILE A 44 8.45 7.52 18.89
N ASN A 45 9.54 8.12 18.39
CA ASN A 45 9.56 9.49 17.86
C ASN A 45 9.34 9.51 16.34
N GLY A 46 8.17 9.05 15.91
CA GLY A 46 7.74 9.16 14.51
C GLY A 46 6.56 10.11 14.32
N ARG A 47 6.03 10.13 13.10
CA ARG A 47 4.82 10.85 12.73
C ARG A 47 4.03 10.07 11.69
N TRP A 48 2.70 10.23 11.71
CA TRP A 48 1.86 9.75 10.62
C TRP A 48 2.03 10.66 9.40
N VAL A 49 2.27 10.05 8.25
CA VAL A 49 2.41 10.71 6.95
C VAL A 49 1.44 10.07 5.96
N ASP A 50 0.77 10.88 5.14
CA ASP A 50 -0.13 10.39 4.10
C ASP A 50 0.59 9.49 3.09
N GLY A 51 -0.01 8.34 2.83
CA GLY A 51 0.39 7.43 1.77
C GLY A 51 -0.18 7.85 0.42
N PRO A 52 -0.01 7.01 -0.62
CA PRO A 52 -0.52 7.29 -1.96
C PRO A 52 -2.06 7.17 -2.11
N LYS A 53 -2.74 6.58 -1.12
CA LYS A 53 -4.20 6.38 -1.11
C LYS A 53 -4.67 5.73 -2.42
N ASP A 54 -5.69 6.28 -3.06
CA ASP A 54 -6.33 5.75 -4.25
C ASP A 54 -5.43 5.75 -5.50
N ASP A 55 -4.51 6.71 -5.61
CA ASP A 55 -3.75 6.97 -6.86
C ASP A 55 -2.97 5.74 -7.33
N ILE A 56 -2.36 5.00 -6.38
CA ILE A 56 -1.60 3.79 -6.70
C ILE A 56 -2.52 2.68 -7.21
N PHE A 57 -3.69 2.50 -6.60
CA PHE A 57 -4.61 1.41 -6.92
C PHE A 57 -5.39 1.67 -8.20
N GLN A 58 -5.73 2.93 -8.48
CA GLN A 58 -6.27 3.34 -9.78
C GLN A 58 -5.29 2.95 -10.89
N LYS A 59 -4.01 3.30 -10.73
CA LYS A 59 -2.97 2.93 -11.70
C LYS A 59 -2.80 1.42 -11.86
N LEU A 60 -2.83 0.68 -10.76
CA LEU A 60 -2.73 -0.77 -10.79
C LEU A 60 -3.94 -1.41 -11.48
N ARG A 61 -5.15 -0.92 -11.21
CA ARG A 61 -6.38 -1.41 -11.85
C ARG A 61 -6.34 -1.18 -13.36
N GLU A 62 -5.88 -0.01 -13.81
CA GLU A 62 -5.70 0.30 -15.23
C GLU A 62 -4.73 -0.66 -15.93
N VAL A 63 -3.61 -0.99 -15.30
CA VAL A 63 -2.55 -1.80 -15.92
C VAL A 63 -2.82 -3.29 -15.83
N LEU A 64 -3.36 -3.76 -14.69
CA LEU A 64 -3.58 -5.18 -14.41
C LEU A 64 -4.97 -5.67 -14.84
N GLY A 65 -5.91 -4.76 -15.13
CA GLY A 65 -7.30 -5.11 -15.47
C GLY A 65 -8.14 -5.59 -14.28
N GLY A 66 -7.58 -5.57 -13.08
CA GLY A 66 -8.21 -5.99 -11.83
C GLY A 66 -7.27 -5.79 -10.64
N LEU A 67 -7.76 -6.09 -9.44
CA LEU A 67 -6.99 -6.01 -8.20
C LEU A 67 -7.16 -7.35 -7.43
N PRO A 68 -6.39 -8.39 -7.77
CA PRO A 68 -6.47 -9.70 -7.09
C PRO A 68 -5.80 -9.63 -5.71
N PHE A 69 -6.18 -8.64 -4.90
CA PHE A 69 -5.50 -8.28 -3.67
C PHE A 69 -6.34 -8.60 -2.43
N PHE A 70 -5.69 -9.12 -1.40
CA PHE A 70 -6.23 -9.14 -0.04
C PHE A 70 -5.51 -8.08 0.78
N ALA A 71 -6.24 -7.14 1.37
CA ALA A 71 -5.67 -6.21 2.34
C ALA A 71 -5.39 -6.96 3.65
N GLU A 72 -4.14 -6.95 4.12
CA GLU A 72 -3.87 -7.27 5.52
C GLU A 72 -4.16 -6.03 6.36
N ASP A 73 -5.19 -6.11 7.20
CA ASP A 73 -5.79 -5.02 7.95
C ASP A 73 -5.88 -5.35 9.45
N LEU A 74 -4.84 -5.97 10.01
CA LEU A 74 -4.70 -6.19 11.44
C LEU A 74 -3.92 -5.05 12.10
N GLY A 75 -4.04 -4.91 13.43
CA GLY A 75 -3.25 -3.94 14.21
C GLY A 75 -3.87 -2.54 14.30
N HIS A 76 -3.07 -1.50 14.07
CA HIS A 76 -3.51 -0.10 14.23
C HIS A 76 -4.29 0.38 12.99
N ILE A 77 -5.59 0.18 13.00
CA ILE A 77 -6.48 0.46 11.87
C ILE A 77 -7.42 1.60 12.21
N THR A 78 -7.55 2.56 11.28
CA THR A 78 -8.49 3.68 11.38
C THR A 78 -9.68 3.46 10.42
N PRO A 79 -10.80 4.16 10.60
CA PRO A 79 -11.92 4.10 9.65
C PRO A 79 -11.51 4.37 8.20
N GLU A 80 -10.58 5.31 7.98
CA GLU A 80 -10.08 5.69 6.65
C GLU A 80 -9.35 4.54 5.94
N VAL A 81 -8.70 3.66 6.70
CA VAL A 81 -8.06 2.45 6.16
C VAL A 81 -9.13 1.46 5.65
N HIS A 82 -10.22 1.28 6.40
CA HIS A 82 -11.34 0.46 5.95
C HIS A 82 -12.03 1.08 4.73
N GLU A 83 -12.25 2.39 4.74
CA GLU A 83 -12.83 3.10 3.60
C GLU A 83 -11.96 3.00 2.35
N LEU A 84 -10.63 3.04 2.51
CA LEU A 84 -9.71 2.79 1.41
C LEU A 84 -9.82 1.35 0.92
N ARG A 85 -9.84 0.35 1.81
CA ARG A 85 -10.00 -1.06 1.41
C ARG A 85 -11.30 -1.31 0.66
N ASP A 86 -12.42 -0.79 1.17
CA ASP A 86 -13.76 -1.13 0.70
C ASP A 86 -14.15 -0.47 -0.64
N ARG A 87 -13.43 0.57 -1.06
CA ARG A 87 -13.63 1.26 -2.35
C ARG A 87 -12.74 0.76 -3.48
N LEU A 88 -11.81 -0.14 -3.19
CA LEU A 88 -10.89 -0.77 -4.15
C LEU A 88 -11.47 -2.07 -4.72
#